data_AF-A0A061J0W7-F1
#
_entry.id   AF-A0A061J0W7-F1
#
_cell.length_a   1.000
_cell.length_b   1.000
_cell.length_c   1.000
_cell.angle_alpha   90.00
_cell.angle_beta   90.00
_cell.angle_gamma   90.00
#
_symmetry.space_group_name_H-M   'P 1'
#
loop_
_entity.id
_entity.type
_entity.pdbx_description
1 polymer ?
#
loop_
_entity_poly.entity_id
_entity_poly.type
_entity_poly.pdbx_seq_one_letter_code
_entity_poly.pdbx_strand_id
1 'polypeptide(L)'
;MVKTTVNVQKKAERPACGVLPSTELERVFAVLRFISQQLESSTSSTVVALGNNESRAVSTDTMTTVLKANTGRRSAGSLIIPESVEKPLETFRMAVTNFPLQMEAVQAARETLHEALRDAYPASLDEVDRLCHCATFVARAATKNVPRLLVQDVYALQAMHEVVPGLYVGSYHPASDKALLHRQNVTHVLCCIDVPPRFPTEFTYLTVCAQDSPDYNISRFFQQTYEFIETALIQHHSGVLVHCGAGISRAPTITAAYLIKKLRLTAVAALELIQRRRHVASPNIGFRQQLRVYQEKLGI
;
A
#
# COMPACT_ATOMS: atom_id res chain seq x y z
N MET A 1 -27.35 31.68 53.79
CA MET A 1 -28.17 30.92 52.82
C MET A 1 -27.32 30.54 51.63
N VAL A 2 -27.47 29.29 51.19
CA VAL A 2 -26.57 28.52 50.34
C VAL A 2 -26.67 28.92 48.87
N LYS A 3 -25.52 29.01 48.19
CA LYS A 3 -25.39 29.20 46.74
C LYS A 3 -25.98 27.99 46.01
N THR A 4 -26.88 28.21 45.04
CA THR A 4 -27.24 27.20 44.04
C THR A 4 -27.28 27.86 42.67
N THR A 5 -26.14 27.81 41.97
CA THR A 5 -26.07 28.11 40.54
C THR A 5 -26.09 26.75 39.82
N VAL A 6 -27.20 26.46 39.14
CA VAL A 6 -27.38 25.23 38.35
C VAL A 6 -26.46 25.30 37.14
N ASN A 7 -25.47 24.41 37.11
CA ASN A 7 -24.52 24.26 36.01
C ASN A 7 -25.13 23.32 34.97
N VAL A 8 -25.62 23.86 33.85
CA VAL A 8 -26.07 23.07 32.70
C VAL A 8 -24.84 22.62 31.93
N GLN A 9 -24.37 21.41 32.19
CA GLN A 9 -23.40 20.73 31.34
C GLN A 9 -24.02 20.52 29.95
N LYS A 10 -23.56 21.30 28.96
CA LYS A 10 -23.71 20.98 27.54
C LYS A 10 -23.00 19.65 27.29
N LYS A 11 -23.78 18.58 27.21
CA LYS A 11 -23.36 17.28 26.68
C LYS A 11 -23.01 17.52 25.21
N ALA A 12 -21.73 17.50 24.87
CA ALA A 12 -21.29 17.53 23.49
C ALA A 12 -21.87 16.30 22.78
N GLU A 13 -22.82 16.52 21.88
CA GLU A 13 -23.37 15.48 21.02
C GLU A 13 -22.24 14.89 20.18
N ARG A 14 -22.02 13.58 20.36
CA ARG A 14 -21.08 12.82 19.53
C ARG A 14 -21.61 12.83 18.09
N PRO A 15 -20.78 13.07 17.07
CA PRO A 15 -21.22 12.94 15.69
C PRO A 15 -21.68 11.50 15.45
N ALA A 16 -22.84 11.35 14.81
CA ALA A 16 -23.44 10.06 14.49
C ALA A 16 -22.45 9.20 13.69
N CYS A 17 -22.24 7.95 14.14
CA CYS A 17 -21.48 6.93 13.42
C CYS A 17 -22.28 6.55 12.17
N GLY A 18 -22.03 7.27 11.07
CA GLY A 18 -22.78 7.12 9.84
C GLY A 18 -21.84 7.23 8.66
N VAL A 19 -21.69 6.11 7.96
CA VAL A 19 -20.91 5.86 6.73
C VAL A 19 -19.46 5.44 6.98
N LEU A 20 -19.08 4.31 6.39
CA LEU A 20 -17.74 3.70 6.34
C LEU A 20 -16.82 4.56 5.45
N PRO A 21 -15.82 5.31 5.97
CA PRO A 21 -15.08 6.27 5.15
C PRO A 21 -13.68 5.82 4.68
N SER A 22 -13.47 6.10 3.40
CA SER A 22 -12.36 6.06 2.43
C SER A 22 -10.86 5.99 2.83
N THR A 23 -10.12 5.33 1.95
CA THR A 23 -8.67 5.20 1.76
C THR A 23 -7.91 4.21 2.65
N GLU A 24 -7.87 4.29 3.98
CA GLU A 24 -7.03 3.34 4.75
C GLU A 24 -7.66 1.94 4.87
N LEU A 25 -8.93 1.85 5.24
CA LEU A 25 -9.69 0.60 5.17
C LEU A 25 -9.71 0.09 3.73
N GLU A 26 -10.03 0.93 2.74
CA GLU A 26 -9.99 0.55 1.31
C GLU A 26 -8.61 0.07 0.84
N ARG A 27 -7.50 0.67 1.31
CA ARG A 27 -6.13 0.24 1.02
C ARG A 27 -5.83 -1.10 1.65
N VAL A 28 -6.21 -1.31 2.92
CA VAL A 28 -6.04 -2.57 3.62
C VAL A 28 -6.82 -3.69 2.91
N PHE A 29 -8.05 -3.41 2.48
CA PHE A 29 -8.81 -4.33 1.63
C PHE A 29 -8.24 -4.44 0.21
N ALA A 30 -7.56 -3.44 -0.34
CA ALA A 30 -6.80 -3.57 -1.58
C ALA A 30 -5.57 -4.50 -1.41
N VAL A 31 -4.91 -4.49 -0.25
CA VAL A 31 -3.84 -5.47 0.06
C VAL A 31 -4.38 -6.89 0.11
N LEU A 32 -5.58 -7.09 0.67
CA LEU A 32 -6.28 -8.37 0.61
C LEU A 32 -6.56 -8.84 -0.82
N ARG A 33 -7.03 -7.92 -1.68
CA ARG A 33 -7.26 -8.17 -3.11
C ARG A 33 -5.95 -8.59 -3.81
N PHE A 34 -4.83 -7.95 -3.47
CA PHE A 34 -3.50 -8.26 -3.98
C PHE A 34 -3.01 -9.68 -3.59
N ILE A 35 -3.23 -10.09 -2.35
CA ILE A 35 -2.79 -11.42 -1.86
C ILE A 35 -3.59 -12.55 -2.49
N SER A 36 -4.90 -12.35 -2.66
CA SER A 36 -5.78 -13.34 -3.27
C SER A 36 -5.35 -13.65 -4.72
N GLN A 37 -4.92 -12.65 -5.49
CA GLN A 37 -4.39 -12.85 -6.86
C GLN A 37 -3.04 -13.60 -6.90
N GLN A 38 -2.20 -13.44 -5.87
CA GLN A 38 -0.94 -14.19 -5.76
C GLN A 38 -1.16 -15.66 -5.41
N LEU A 39 -2.19 -15.97 -4.62
CA LEU A 39 -2.57 -17.34 -4.28
C LEU A 39 -3.11 -18.12 -5.50
N GLU A 40 -3.90 -17.47 -6.37
CA GLU A 40 -4.44 -18.10 -7.60
C GLU A 40 -3.35 -18.40 -8.67
N SER A 41 -2.32 -17.55 -8.76
CA SER A 41 -1.19 -17.78 -9.69
C SER A 41 -0.23 -18.86 -9.19
N SER A 42 -0.11 -19.02 -7.87
CA SER A 42 0.67 -20.08 -7.23
C SER A 42 0.01 -21.46 -7.41
N THR A 43 -1.33 -21.53 -7.38
CA THR A 43 -2.09 -22.77 -7.60
C THR A 43 -2.29 -23.11 -9.08
N SER A 44 -2.23 -22.12 -9.98
CA SER A 44 -2.35 -22.34 -11.44
C SER A 44 -1.06 -22.82 -12.12
N SER A 45 0.04 -22.94 -11.38
CA SER A 45 1.31 -23.48 -11.90
C SER A 45 1.28 -25.01 -12.11
N THR A 46 0.13 -25.66 -11.90
CA THR A 46 0.00 -27.12 -11.98
C THR A 46 -1.28 -27.58 -12.69
N VAL A 47 -1.70 -26.98 -13.81
CA VAL A 47 -2.59 -27.65 -14.78
C VAL A 47 -2.27 -27.26 -16.23
N VAL A 48 -1.45 -28.10 -16.86
CA VAL A 48 -1.55 -28.68 -18.21
C VAL A 48 -2.16 -27.84 -19.35
N ALA A 49 -1.33 -27.66 -20.38
CA ALA A 49 -1.65 -27.26 -21.75
C ALA A 49 -2.78 -28.09 -22.38
N LEU A 50 -3.61 -27.47 -23.24
CA LEU A 50 -4.13 -28.02 -24.50
C LEU A 50 -5.13 -27.02 -25.14
N GLY A 51 -5.01 -26.81 -26.46
CA GLY A 51 -6.16 -26.57 -27.34
C GLY A 51 -6.28 -25.20 -28.03
N ASN A 52 -5.98 -25.18 -29.34
CA ASN A 52 -6.37 -24.17 -30.36
C ASN A 52 -7.88 -23.83 -30.26
N ASN A 53 -8.46 -22.71 -30.72
CA ASN A 53 -8.44 -22.14 -32.07
C ASN A 53 -9.36 -20.89 -32.14
N GLU A 54 -9.18 -20.08 -33.19
CA GLU A 54 -10.14 -19.18 -33.87
C GLU A 54 -10.54 -17.78 -33.32
N SER A 55 -9.88 -16.80 -33.92
CA SER A 55 -10.36 -15.54 -34.50
C SER A 55 -11.88 -15.22 -34.52
N ARG A 56 -12.21 -13.99 -34.10
CA ARG A 56 -13.07 -13.06 -34.88
C ARG A 56 -12.94 -11.60 -34.41
N ALA A 57 -12.70 -10.72 -35.37
CA ALA A 57 -12.65 -9.26 -35.22
C ALA A 57 -14.07 -8.66 -35.24
N VAL A 58 -14.33 -7.61 -34.45
CA VAL A 58 -15.35 -6.57 -34.77
C VAL A 58 -14.93 -5.20 -34.23
N SER A 59 -14.81 -4.29 -35.20
CA SER A 59 -14.91 -2.84 -35.32
C SER A 59 -15.05 -1.89 -34.12
N THR A 60 -14.25 -0.82 -34.26
CA THR A 60 -14.47 0.58 -33.86
C THR A 60 -15.85 1.11 -34.26
N ASP A 61 -16.58 1.75 -33.35
CA ASP A 61 -16.78 3.22 -33.33
C ASP A 61 -17.76 3.66 -32.23
N THR A 62 -17.68 4.95 -31.89
CA THR A 62 -18.70 5.83 -31.26
C THR A 62 -18.62 6.16 -29.75
N MET A 63 -18.54 7.48 -29.53
CA MET A 63 -19.04 8.29 -28.39
C MET A 63 -18.06 8.76 -27.31
N THR A 64 -17.18 9.66 -27.75
CA THR A 64 -17.09 11.02 -27.22
C THR A 64 -18.46 11.54 -26.78
N THR A 65 -18.67 11.80 -25.47
CA THR A 65 -19.52 12.86 -24.85
C THR A 65 -19.86 12.49 -23.40
N VAL A 66 -18.89 12.49 -22.47
CA VAL A 66 -19.12 12.74 -21.02
C VAL A 66 -17.79 13.21 -20.39
N LEU A 67 -17.32 14.42 -20.75
CA LEU A 67 -16.10 15.02 -20.17
C LEU A 67 -16.33 16.37 -19.46
N LYS A 68 -17.58 16.69 -19.09
CA LYS A 68 -17.87 17.91 -18.32
C LYS A 68 -18.95 17.66 -17.27
N ALA A 69 -18.55 17.13 -16.12
CA ALA A 69 -19.23 17.37 -14.84
C ALA A 69 -18.31 16.91 -13.69
N ASN A 70 -18.28 17.68 -12.61
CA ASN A 70 -17.58 17.44 -11.34
C ASN A 70 -16.10 17.83 -11.26
N THR A 71 -15.79 19.07 -11.64
CA THR A 71 -14.88 19.90 -10.85
C THR A 71 -15.60 20.40 -9.60
N GLY A 72 -15.59 19.60 -8.54
CA GLY A 72 -16.11 19.97 -7.22
C GLY A 72 -15.13 19.55 -6.15
N ARG A 73 -14.26 20.47 -5.72
CA ARG A 73 -13.45 20.34 -4.51
C ARG A 73 -14.38 20.04 -3.34
N ARG A 74 -14.32 18.82 -2.79
CA ARG A 74 -14.77 18.54 -1.42
C ARG A 74 -13.55 18.60 -0.51
N SER A 75 -13.58 19.52 0.43
CA SER A 75 -12.59 19.64 1.51
C SER A 75 -12.52 18.34 2.29
N ALA A 76 -11.30 17.86 2.53
CA ALA A 76 -11.00 16.74 3.40
C ALA A 76 -11.49 17.03 4.84
N GLY A 77 -12.63 16.47 5.22
CA GLY A 77 -12.94 16.19 6.61
C GLY A 77 -12.16 14.94 6.99
N SER A 78 -11.25 15.04 7.95
CA SER A 78 -10.55 13.87 8.51
C SER A 78 -11.59 12.96 9.14
N LEU A 79 -11.92 11.86 8.46
CA LEU A 79 -12.84 10.86 8.94
C LEU A 79 -12.04 9.92 9.86
N ILE A 80 -12.36 9.95 11.15
CA ILE A 80 -11.55 9.38 12.22
C ILE A 80 -11.80 7.86 12.30
N ILE A 81 -10.78 7.05 12.05
CA ILE A 81 -10.80 5.61 12.38
C ILE A 81 -10.91 5.50 13.91
N PRO A 82 -11.90 4.78 14.45
CA PRO A 82 -12.00 4.57 15.88
C PRO A 82 -10.74 3.90 16.43
N GLU A 83 -10.26 4.35 17.60
CA GLU A 83 -9.09 3.78 18.28
C GLU A 83 -9.23 2.26 18.50
N SER A 84 -10.46 1.78 18.70
CA SER A 84 -10.79 0.35 18.82
C SER A 84 -10.49 -0.46 17.54
N VAL A 85 -10.46 0.18 16.38
CA VAL A 85 -10.22 -0.44 15.07
C VAL A 85 -8.75 -0.32 14.65
N GLU A 86 -8.03 0.71 15.12
CA GLU A 86 -6.66 1.01 14.68
C GLU A 86 -5.69 -0.15 14.91
N LYS A 87 -5.68 -0.74 16.11
CA LYS A 87 -4.79 -1.87 16.43
C LYS A 87 -5.14 -3.16 15.67
N PRO A 88 -6.40 -3.60 15.59
CA PRO A 88 -6.79 -4.71 14.73
C PRO A 88 -6.45 -4.48 13.26
N LEU A 89 -6.66 -3.26 12.75
CA LEU A 89 -6.37 -2.89 11.37
C LEU A 89 -4.87 -2.98 11.06
N GLU A 90 -4.03 -2.47 11.97
CA GLU A 90 -2.58 -2.56 11.84
C GLU A 90 -2.09 -4.00 11.94
N THR A 91 -2.62 -4.78 12.89
CA THR A 91 -2.29 -6.21 13.04
C THR A 91 -2.61 -6.98 11.76
N PHE A 92 -3.78 -6.71 11.19
CA PHE A 92 -4.18 -7.29 9.93
C PHE A 92 -3.27 -6.86 8.77
N ARG A 93 -3.00 -5.55 8.64
CA ARG A 93 -2.06 -4.99 7.66
C ARG A 93 -0.70 -5.68 7.72
N MET A 94 -0.16 -5.92 8.91
CA MET A 94 1.11 -6.61 9.12
C MET A 94 1.05 -8.07 8.65
N ALA A 95 -0.02 -8.79 8.97
CA ALA A 95 -0.19 -10.19 8.55
C ALA A 95 -0.22 -10.32 7.02
N VAL A 96 -0.84 -9.36 6.33
CA VAL A 96 -1.00 -9.37 4.88
C VAL A 96 0.22 -8.79 4.13
N THR A 97 1.05 -7.96 4.77
CA THR A 97 2.25 -7.42 4.10
C THR A 97 3.50 -8.25 4.35
N ASN A 98 3.61 -8.98 5.45
CA ASN A 98 4.80 -9.76 5.76
C ASN A 98 4.95 -11.01 4.87
N PHE A 99 6.17 -11.27 4.41
CA PHE A 99 6.49 -12.40 3.56
C PHE A 99 7.59 -13.26 4.21
N PRO A 100 7.47 -14.59 4.24
CA PRO A 100 6.36 -15.41 3.69
C PRO A 100 5.03 -15.16 4.41
N LEU A 101 3.93 -15.24 3.66
CA LEU A 101 2.59 -15.07 4.21
C LEU A 101 2.23 -16.29 5.06
N GLN A 102 1.76 -16.05 6.28
CA GLN A 102 1.24 -17.10 7.17
C GLN A 102 -0.29 -17.02 7.18
N MET A 103 -0.95 -17.96 6.52
CA MET A 103 -2.40 -17.89 6.28
C MET A 103 -3.21 -17.96 7.57
N GLU A 104 -2.73 -18.70 8.57
CA GLU A 104 -3.34 -18.77 9.90
C GLU A 104 -3.32 -17.41 10.59
N ALA A 105 -2.20 -16.68 10.49
CA ALA A 105 -2.06 -15.34 11.06
C ALA A 105 -2.93 -14.32 10.32
N VAL A 106 -3.03 -14.43 8.99
CA VAL A 106 -3.91 -13.59 8.17
C VAL A 106 -5.38 -13.81 8.56
N GLN A 107 -5.80 -15.07 8.72
CA GLN A 107 -7.16 -15.42 9.09
C GLN A 107 -7.51 -14.94 10.50
N ALA A 108 -6.66 -15.18 11.49
CA ALA A 108 -6.87 -14.71 12.87
C ALA A 108 -6.95 -13.18 12.95
N ALA A 109 -6.06 -12.47 12.24
CA ALA A 109 -6.09 -11.01 12.21
C ALA A 109 -7.31 -10.46 11.47
N ARG A 110 -7.79 -11.17 10.44
CA ARG A 110 -9.03 -10.84 9.72
C ARG A 110 -10.25 -10.94 10.62
N GLU A 111 -10.36 -12.02 11.39
CA GLU A 111 -11.45 -12.25 12.35
C GLU A 111 -11.47 -11.15 13.42
N THR A 112 -10.30 -10.85 14.00
CA THR A 112 -10.15 -9.78 15.01
C THR A 112 -10.55 -8.40 14.45
N LEU A 113 -10.14 -8.09 13.22
CA LEU A 113 -10.51 -6.84 12.56
C LEU A 113 -12.01 -6.79 12.25
N HIS A 114 -12.59 -7.92 11.84
CA HIS A 114 -14.01 -8.04 11.53
C HIS A 114 -14.88 -7.77 12.76
N GLU A 115 -14.54 -8.37 13.90
CA GLU A 115 -15.22 -8.11 15.19
C GLU A 115 -15.13 -6.63 15.58
N ALA A 116 -13.92 -6.05 15.53
CA ALA A 116 -13.71 -4.64 15.87
C ALA A 116 -14.50 -3.68 14.98
N LEU A 117 -14.63 -3.99 13.67
CA LEU A 117 -15.43 -3.20 12.74
C LEU A 117 -16.92 -3.34 13.01
N ARG A 118 -17.42 -4.53 13.35
CA ARG A 118 -18.84 -4.74 13.70
C ARG A 118 -19.22 -3.94 14.94
N ASP A 119 -18.36 -3.94 15.96
CA ASP A 119 -18.58 -3.20 17.20
C ASP A 119 -18.51 -1.69 16.99
N ALA A 120 -17.59 -1.21 16.15
CA ALA A 120 -17.43 0.21 15.86
C ALA A 120 -18.55 0.78 14.96
N TYR A 121 -19.11 -0.05 14.07
CA TYR A 121 -20.09 0.35 13.07
C TYR A 121 -21.37 -0.51 13.12
N PRO A 122 -22.12 -0.52 14.25
CA PRO A 122 -23.30 -1.37 14.41
C PRO A 122 -24.47 -1.01 13.46
N ALA A 123 -24.44 0.19 12.87
CA ALA A 123 -25.42 0.63 11.87
C ALA A 123 -25.11 0.14 10.44
N SER A 124 -23.93 -0.46 10.22
CA SER A 124 -23.41 -0.85 8.89
C SER A 124 -22.95 -2.31 8.84
N LEU A 125 -23.55 -3.19 9.66
CA LEU A 125 -23.12 -4.59 9.80
C LEU A 125 -23.05 -5.35 8.47
N ASP A 126 -24.04 -5.20 7.60
CA ASP A 126 -24.03 -5.86 6.28
C ASP A 126 -22.87 -5.39 5.39
N GLU A 127 -22.47 -4.13 5.51
CA GLU A 127 -21.35 -3.58 4.75
C GLU A 127 -20.01 -4.07 5.30
N VAL A 128 -19.86 -4.08 6.63
CA VAL A 128 -18.72 -4.67 7.34
C VAL A 128 -18.58 -6.16 7.03
N ASP A 129 -19.68 -6.91 7.06
CA ASP A 129 -19.70 -8.34 6.77
C ASP A 129 -19.32 -8.60 5.32
N ARG A 130 -19.86 -7.86 4.36
CA ARG A 130 -19.44 -7.99 2.95
C ARG A 130 -17.96 -7.68 2.75
N LEU A 131 -17.45 -6.67 3.44
CA LEU A 131 -16.06 -6.24 3.36
C LEU A 131 -15.10 -7.30 3.92
N CYS A 132 -15.46 -7.92 5.06
CA CYS A 132 -14.66 -8.91 5.75
C CYS A 132 -14.90 -10.36 5.32
N HIS A 133 -16.03 -10.71 4.70
CA HIS A 133 -16.37 -12.09 4.25
C HIS A 133 -16.13 -12.35 2.77
N CYS A 134 -15.56 -11.41 2.02
CA CYS A 134 -15.28 -11.58 0.59
C CYS A 134 -14.25 -12.73 0.37
N ALA A 135 -14.75 -13.98 0.32
CA ALA A 135 -13.99 -15.21 0.10
C ALA A 135 -13.87 -15.54 -1.40
N THR A 136 -14.76 -14.99 -2.22
CA THR A 136 -14.71 -15.01 -3.69
C THR A 136 -14.26 -13.66 -4.20
N PHE A 137 -13.01 -13.60 -4.64
CA PHE A 137 -12.49 -12.51 -5.44
C PHE A 137 -13.09 -12.63 -6.86
N VAL A 138 -13.51 -11.52 -7.47
CA VAL A 138 -14.01 -11.55 -8.86
C VAL A 138 -12.83 -11.78 -9.80
N ALA A 139 -12.44 -13.04 -9.95
CA ALA A 139 -11.72 -13.52 -11.12
C ALA A 139 -12.69 -13.39 -12.31
N ARG A 140 -12.46 -12.39 -13.16
CA ARG A 140 -13.07 -12.23 -14.50
C ARG A 140 -14.55 -12.64 -14.59
N ALA A 141 -15.45 -11.94 -13.93
CA ALA A 141 -16.86 -11.97 -14.28
C ALA A 141 -17.47 -10.57 -14.14
N ALA A 142 -17.60 -9.87 -15.27
CA ALA A 142 -18.49 -8.73 -15.48
C ALA A 142 -18.49 -7.64 -14.37
N THR A 143 -17.37 -6.93 -14.19
CA THR A 143 -17.33 -5.70 -13.39
C THR A 143 -17.99 -4.53 -14.13
N LYS A 144 -19.31 -4.60 -14.36
CA LYS A 144 -20.06 -3.42 -14.83
C LYS A 144 -20.26 -2.37 -13.74
N ASN A 145 -20.10 -2.71 -12.45
CA ASN A 145 -20.46 -1.85 -11.32
C ASN A 145 -19.42 -1.73 -10.18
N VAL A 146 -18.14 -2.08 -10.38
CA VAL A 146 -17.11 -1.77 -9.36
C VAL A 146 -16.64 -0.31 -9.56
N PRO A 147 -16.73 0.57 -8.55
CA PRO A 147 -16.27 1.96 -8.67
C PRO A 147 -14.83 2.04 -9.21
N ARG A 148 -14.59 2.84 -10.25
CA ARG A 148 -13.28 3.01 -10.91
C ARG A 148 -12.11 3.31 -9.93
N LEU A 149 -12.39 3.99 -8.82
CA LEU A 149 -11.41 4.28 -7.76
C LEU A 149 -10.84 3.01 -7.12
N LEU A 150 -11.69 2.03 -6.79
CA LEU A 150 -11.27 0.77 -6.17
C LEU A 150 -10.45 -0.10 -7.14
N VAL A 151 -10.65 0.08 -8.44
CA VAL A 151 -9.90 -0.60 -9.50
C VAL A 151 -8.51 0.03 -9.67
N GLN A 152 -8.40 1.37 -9.64
CA GLN A 152 -7.10 2.08 -9.69
C GLN A 152 -6.19 1.73 -8.51
N ASP A 153 -6.74 1.60 -7.30
CA ASP A 153 -5.96 1.30 -6.09
C ASP A 153 -5.39 -0.12 -6.09
N VAL A 154 -6.11 -1.09 -6.66
CA VAL A 154 -5.64 -2.48 -6.79
C VAL A 154 -4.51 -2.59 -7.81
N TYR A 155 -4.62 -1.89 -8.95
CA TYR A 155 -3.54 -1.86 -9.94
C TYR A 155 -2.31 -1.11 -9.45
N ALA A 156 -2.47 -0.08 -8.61
CA ALA A 156 -1.34 0.61 -7.99
C ALA A 156 -0.50 -0.31 -7.09
N LEU A 157 -1.12 -1.33 -6.47
CA LEU A 157 -0.40 -2.37 -5.72
C LEU A 157 0.40 -3.32 -6.61
N GLN A 158 0.13 -3.39 -7.91
CA GLN A 158 0.90 -4.21 -8.87
C GLN A 158 1.88 -3.40 -9.71
N ALA A 159 1.90 -2.07 -9.53
CA ALA A 159 2.76 -1.17 -10.29
C ALA A 159 3.98 -0.72 -9.48
N MET A 160 4.98 -0.21 -10.19
CA MET A 160 6.03 0.64 -9.64
C MET A 160 5.84 2.07 -10.16
N HIS A 161 6.21 3.05 -9.35
CA HIS A 161 6.09 4.45 -9.70
C HIS A 161 7.44 5.14 -9.53
N GLU A 162 7.84 5.91 -10.53
CA GLU A 162 9.02 6.77 -10.44
C GLU A 162 8.72 7.93 -9.49
N VAL A 163 9.48 8.02 -8.41
CA VAL A 163 9.29 9.03 -7.36
C VAL A 163 10.14 10.27 -7.67
N VAL A 164 11.40 10.04 -8.02
CA VAL A 164 12.35 11.00 -8.59
C VAL A 164 13.09 10.32 -9.75
N PRO A 165 13.71 11.07 -10.68
CA PRO A 165 14.35 10.48 -11.85
C PRO A 165 15.24 9.28 -11.50
N GLY A 166 14.96 8.12 -12.11
CA GLY A 166 15.68 6.87 -11.91
C GLY A 166 15.32 6.08 -10.64
N LEU A 167 14.56 6.63 -9.69
CA LEU A 167 14.21 5.96 -8.43
C LEU A 167 12.73 5.56 -8.39
N TYR A 168 12.48 4.26 -8.39
CA TYR A 168 11.16 3.66 -8.43
C TYR A 168 10.78 3.04 -7.08
N VAL A 169 9.50 3.13 -6.73
CA VAL A 169 8.91 2.45 -5.56
C VAL A 169 7.77 1.55 -5.99
N GLY A 170 7.87 0.26 -5.63
CA GLY A 170 6.93 -0.77 -6.08
C GLY A 170 6.63 -1.85 -5.06
N SER A 171 5.70 -2.72 -5.43
CA SER A 171 5.46 -4.01 -4.79
C SER A 171 6.38 -5.09 -5.36
N TYR A 172 6.16 -6.34 -4.95
CA TYR A 172 6.88 -7.48 -5.50
C TYR A 172 6.62 -7.74 -6.98
N HIS A 173 5.45 -7.35 -7.53
CA HIS A 173 5.08 -7.70 -8.91
C HIS A 173 5.98 -7.06 -9.98
N PRO A 174 6.28 -5.74 -9.94
CA PRO A 174 7.24 -5.16 -10.87
C PRO A 174 8.63 -5.79 -10.78
N ALA A 175 9.05 -6.24 -9.59
CA ALA A 175 10.34 -6.88 -9.38
C ALA A 175 10.42 -8.28 -10.02
N SER A 176 9.29 -8.90 -10.35
CA SER A 176 9.22 -10.18 -11.05
C SER A 176 9.00 -10.05 -12.57
N ASP A 177 8.84 -8.82 -13.10
CA ASP A 177 8.70 -8.55 -14.53
C ASP A 177 10.00 -7.98 -15.13
N LYS A 178 10.86 -8.89 -15.63
CA LYS A 178 12.14 -8.55 -16.26
C LYS A 178 12.00 -7.54 -17.41
N ALA A 179 10.97 -7.68 -18.24
CA ALA A 179 10.79 -6.83 -19.41
C ALA A 179 10.40 -5.41 -19.00
N LEU A 180 9.59 -5.27 -17.94
CA LEU A 180 9.30 -3.98 -17.33
C LEU A 180 10.55 -3.32 -16.74
N LEU A 181 11.36 -4.07 -16.00
CA LEU A 181 12.60 -3.55 -15.39
C LEU A 181 13.54 -2.97 -16.46
N HIS A 182 13.81 -3.73 -17.53
CA HIS A 182 14.64 -3.26 -18.65
C HIS A 182 14.04 -2.05 -19.36
N ARG A 183 12.72 -2.07 -19.64
CA ARG A 183 12.04 -0.94 -20.29
C ARG A 183 12.15 0.37 -19.51
N GLN A 184 12.30 0.29 -18.19
CA GLN A 184 12.41 1.44 -17.29
C GLN A 184 13.88 1.76 -16.91
N ASN A 185 14.85 1.13 -17.59
CA ASN A 185 16.28 1.26 -17.34
C ASN A 185 16.66 0.93 -15.88
N VAL A 186 15.93 0.01 -15.24
CA VAL A 186 16.31 -0.46 -13.91
C VAL A 186 17.52 -1.36 -14.05
N THR A 187 18.57 -1.06 -13.30
CA THR A 187 19.82 -1.82 -13.23
C THR A 187 20.05 -2.40 -11.83
N HIS A 188 19.42 -1.80 -10.82
CA HIS A 188 19.57 -2.15 -9.41
C HIS A 188 18.20 -2.42 -8.77
N VAL A 189 18.12 -3.48 -7.96
CA VAL A 189 16.89 -3.85 -7.24
C VAL A 189 17.18 -3.95 -5.75
N LEU A 190 16.52 -3.10 -4.96
CA LEU A 190 16.57 -3.10 -3.51
C LEU A 190 15.31 -3.79 -2.97
N CYS A 191 15.47 -5.02 -2.47
CA CYS A 191 14.39 -5.83 -1.93
C CYS A 191 14.30 -5.68 -0.40
N CYS A 192 13.16 -5.21 0.11
CA CYS A 192 12.94 -5.04 1.54
C CYS A 192 12.18 -6.20 2.21
N ILE A 193 12.18 -7.39 1.62
CA ILE A 193 11.54 -8.60 2.17
C ILE A 193 12.49 -9.80 2.03
N ASP A 194 12.22 -10.85 2.80
CA ASP A 194 13.03 -12.06 2.82
C ASP A 194 12.68 -13.00 1.65
N VAL A 195 13.10 -12.60 0.44
CA VAL A 195 12.94 -13.40 -0.78
C VAL A 195 14.24 -13.37 -1.59
N PRO A 196 14.57 -14.48 -2.27
CA PRO A 196 15.74 -14.52 -3.13
C PRO A 196 15.56 -13.60 -4.35
N PRO A 197 16.66 -12.99 -4.86
CA PRO A 197 16.66 -12.26 -6.12
C PRO A 197 16.06 -13.08 -7.27
N ARG A 198 15.15 -12.49 -8.05
CA ARG A 198 14.48 -13.19 -9.15
C ARG A 198 15.37 -13.36 -10.38
N PHE A 199 16.20 -12.35 -10.67
CA PHE A 199 17.06 -12.27 -11.86
C PHE A 199 18.50 -11.87 -11.48
N PRO A 200 19.20 -12.67 -10.66
CA PRO A 200 20.49 -12.29 -10.05
C PRO A 200 21.63 -12.07 -11.04
N THR A 201 21.52 -12.58 -12.27
CA THR A 201 22.52 -12.42 -13.33
C THR A 201 22.32 -11.18 -14.18
N GLU A 202 21.20 -10.47 -14.05
CA GLU A 202 20.84 -9.34 -14.92
C GLU A 202 20.76 -8.00 -14.19
N PHE A 203 20.54 -8.01 -12.88
CA PHE A 203 20.45 -6.80 -12.06
C PHE A 203 21.33 -6.96 -10.83
N THR A 204 21.80 -5.83 -10.30
CA THR A 204 22.50 -5.80 -9.01
C THR A 204 21.48 -5.74 -7.88
N TYR A 205 21.60 -6.61 -6.88
CA TYR A 205 20.64 -6.68 -5.78
C TYR A 205 21.23 -6.21 -4.44
N LEU A 206 20.39 -5.55 -3.65
CA LEU A 206 20.56 -5.43 -2.21
C LEU A 206 19.29 -5.95 -1.53
N THR A 207 19.43 -6.92 -0.63
CA THR A 207 18.29 -7.45 0.15
C THR A 207 18.40 -6.99 1.60
N VAL A 208 17.34 -6.37 2.10
CA VAL A 208 17.15 -6.02 3.52
C VAL A 208 15.91 -6.75 4.04
N CYS A 209 16.13 -7.84 4.80
CA CYS A 209 15.04 -8.67 5.32
C CYS A 209 14.33 -7.98 6.49
N ALA A 210 13.40 -7.07 6.17
CA ALA A 210 12.65 -6.29 7.15
C ALA A 210 11.24 -6.85 7.39
N GLN A 211 10.87 -7.00 8.66
CA GLN A 211 9.47 -7.21 9.04
C GLN A 211 8.76 -5.87 9.03
N ASP A 212 7.55 -5.82 8.47
CA ASP A 212 6.66 -4.66 8.56
C ASP A 212 5.97 -4.70 9.91
N SER A 213 6.66 -4.23 10.94
CA SER A 213 6.17 -4.10 12.32
C SER A 213 6.61 -2.75 12.90
N PRO A 214 5.78 -2.07 13.70
CA PRO A 214 6.18 -0.85 14.41
C PRO A 214 7.44 -1.00 15.25
N ASP A 215 7.66 -2.17 15.84
CA ASP A 215 8.80 -2.44 16.74
C ASP A 215 10.08 -2.82 15.99
N TYR A 216 9.98 -3.11 14.69
CA TYR A 216 11.15 -3.50 13.90
C TYR A 216 12.06 -2.30 13.66
N ASN A 217 13.33 -2.38 14.06
CA ASN A 217 14.31 -1.34 13.75
C ASN A 217 14.72 -1.43 12.27
N ILE A 218 14.02 -0.71 11.40
CA ILE A 218 14.38 -0.59 9.97
C ILE A 218 15.47 0.47 9.75
N SER A 219 15.61 1.43 10.67
CA SER A 219 16.58 2.53 10.56
C SER A 219 18.04 2.08 10.48
N ARG A 220 18.35 0.88 11.01
CA ARG A 220 19.68 0.26 10.87
C ARG A 220 20.14 0.08 9.42
N PHE A 221 19.21 0.02 8.47
CA PHE A 221 19.52 -0.16 7.05
C PHE A 221 19.65 1.17 6.28
N PHE A 222 19.32 2.32 6.88
CA PHE A 222 19.25 3.59 6.15
C PHE A 222 20.58 3.99 5.51
N GLN A 223 21.72 3.76 6.18
CA GLN A 223 23.01 4.11 5.61
C GLN A 223 23.39 3.19 4.42
N GLN A 224 23.30 1.88 4.59
CA GLN A 224 23.62 0.91 3.54
C GLN A 224 22.72 1.08 2.31
N THR A 225 21.42 1.30 2.54
CA THR A 225 20.47 1.50 1.44
C THR A 225 20.66 2.85 0.75
N TYR A 226 21.05 3.90 1.48
CA TYR A 226 21.44 5.17 0.88
C TYR A 226 22.62 5.00 -0.08
N GLU A 227 23.69 4.32 0.34
CA GLU A 227 24.88 4.10 -0.49
C GLU A 227 24.53 3.32 -1.75
N PHE A 228 23.77 2.23 -1.63
CA PHE A 228 23.32 1.44 -2.76
C PHE A 228 22.51 2.26 -3.78
N ILE A 229 21.53 3.03 -3.30
CA ILE A 229 20.70 3.87 -4.19
C ILE A 229 21.56 4.96 -4.84
N GLU A 230 22.39 5.65 -4.05
CA GLU A 230 23.21 6.77 -4.55
C GLU A 230 24.23 6.30 -5.60
N THR A 231 24.96 5.22 -5.33
CA THR A 231 25.94 4.65 -6.28
C THR A 231 25.29 4.22 -7.59
N ALA A 232 24.06 3.72 -7.55
CA ALA A 232 23.33 3.36 -8.76
C ALA A 232 22.86 4.59 -9.53
N LEU A 233 22.29 5.61 -8.86
CA LEU A 233 21.68 6.77 -9.52
C LEU A 233 22.69 7.78 -10.10
N ILE A 234 23.96 7.75 -9.66
CA ILE A 234 25.01 8.57 -10.30
C ILE A 234 25.48 8.01 -11.66
N GLN A 235 25.12 6.77 -11.99
CA GLN A 235 25.51 6.14 -13.25
C GLN A 235 24.57 6.59 -14.38
N HIS A 236 25.12 6.76 -15.58
CA HIS A 236 24.32 7.03 -16.77
C HIS A 236 23.40 5.85 -17.10
N HIS A 237 22.15 6.15 -17.50
CA HIS A 237 21.15 5.15 -17.90
C HIS A 237 20.90 4.07 -16.83
N SER A 238 20.93 4.47 -15.56
CA SER A 238 20.76 3.58 -14.42
C SER A 238 19.52 3.96 -13.61
N GLY A 239 18.82 2.95 -13.12
CA GLY A 239 17.61 3.09 -12.33
C GLY A 239 17.57 2.07 -11.19
N VAL A 240 16.91 2.45 -10.09
CA VAL A 240 16.77 1.64 -8.88
C VAL A 240 15.30 1.39 -8.63
N LEU A 241 14.91 0.12 -8.52
CA LEU A 241 13.63 -0.27 -7.94
C LEU A 241 13.82 -0.60 -6.46
N VAL A 242 13.18 0.17 -5.58
CA VAL A 242 12.99 -0.18 -4.17
C VAL A 242 11.63 -0.84 -4.01
N HIS A 243 11.59 -2.09 -3.58
CA HIS A 243 10.33 -2.83 -3.42
C HIS A 243 10.23 -3.61 -2.11
N CYS A 244 9.00 -3.93 -1.72
CA CYS A 244 8.72 -4.88 -0.66
C CYS A 244 7.56 -5.79 -1.10
N GLY A 245 6.79 -6.39 -0.18
CA GLY A 245 5.61 -7.19 -0.55
C GLY A 245 4.58 -6.38 -1.34
N ALA A 246 3.90 -5.46 -0.66
CA ALA A 246 2.82 -4.63 -1.24
C ALA A 246 3.29 -3.23 -1.73
N GLY A 247 4.53 -2.83 -1.43
CA GLY A 247 5.02 -1.48 -1.74
C GLY A 247 4.34 -0.36 -0.93
N ILE A 248 3.83 -0.68 0.27
CA ILE A 248 3.09 0.27 1.13
C ILE A 248 3.94 0.85 2.25
N SER A 249 4.69 0.00 2.97
CA SER A 249 5.36 0.42 4.21
C SER A 249 6.89 0.41 4.11
N ARG A 250 7.52 -0.77 4.08
CA ARG A 250 8.99 -0.91 4.07
C ARG A 250 9.70 -0.19 2.92
N ALA A 251 9.27 -0.41 1.67
CA ALA A 251 9.90 0.22 0.52
C ALA A 251 9.76 1.76 0.54
N PRO A 252 8.55 2.34 0.73
CA PRO A 252 8.42 3.78 0.96
C PRO A 252 9.25 4.32 2.12
N THR A 253 9.44 3.55 3.19
CA THR A 253 10.29 3.97 4.32
C THR A 253 11.76 4.10 3.92
N ILE A 254 12.31 3.10 3.24
CA ILE A 254 13.70 3.13 2.75
C ILE A 254 13.88 4.29 1.75
N THR A 255 12.94 4.45 0.81
CA THR A 255 12.98 5.56 -0.14
C THR A 255 12.88 6.92 0.56
N ALA A 256 12.02 7.06 1.57
CA ALA A 256 11.90 8.29 2.34
C ALA A 256 13.21 8.62 3.06
N ALA A 257 13.85 7.64 3.68
CA ALA A 257 15.16 7.84 4.33
C ALA A 257 16.22 8.34 3.34
N TYR A 258 16.27 7.76 2.12
CA TYR A 258 17.13 8.26 1.05
C TYR A 258 16.83 9.72 0.70
N LEU A 259 15.55 10.07 0.46
CA LEU A 259 15.14 11.43 0.10
C LEU A 259 15.41 12.46 1.22
N ILE A 260 15.19 12.09 2.48
CA ILE A 260 15.53 12.93 3.65
C ILE A 260 17.02 13.28 3.60
N LYS A 261 17.90 12.27 3.46
CA LYS A 261 19.35 12.51 3.48
C LYS A 261 19.84 13.25 2.23
N LYS A 262 19.38 12.83 1.05
CA LYS A 262 19.83 13.35 -0.26
C LYS A 262 19.35 14.78 -0.51
N LEU A 263 18.07 15.04 -0.26
CA LEU A 263 17.40 16.29 -0.59
C LEU A 263 17.16 17.19 0.64
N ARG A 264 17.60 16.77 1.83
CA ARG A 264 17.40 17.50 3.10
C ARG A 264 15.92 17.81 3.38
N LEU A 265 15.06 16.85 3.07
CA LEU A 265 13.62 16.96 3.33
C LEU A 265 13.29 16.53 4.76
N THR A 266 12.26 17.12 5.34
CA THR A 266 11.63 16.57 6.55
C THR A 266 11.01 15.20 6.24
N ALA A 267 10.81 14.37 7.27
CA ALA A 267 10.18 13.06 7.11
C ALA A 267 8.78 13.16 6.48
N VAL A 268 8.02 14.20 6.85
CA VAL A 268 6.70 14.48 6.28
C VAL A 268 6.82 14.81 4.79
N ALA A 269 7.70 15.74 4.42
CA ALA A 269 7.87 16.16 3.02
C ALA A 269 8.35 15.01 2.12
N ALA A 270 9.27 14.17 2.62
CA ALA A 270 9.74 12.99 1.88
C ALA A 270 8.61 11.98 1.61
N LEU A 271 7.76 11.72 2.61
CA LEU A 271 6.61 10.83 2.46
C LEU A 271 5.54 11.41 1.54
N GLU A 272 5.25 12.70 1.64
CA GLU A 272 4.32 13.38 0.74
C GLU A 272 4.79 13.32 -0.71
N LEU A 273 6.10 13.50 -0.97
CA LEU A 273 6.68 13.38 -2.30
C LEU A 273 6.44 11.98 -2.89
N ILE A 274 6.69 10.93 -2.11
CA ILE A 274 6.38 9.55 -2.51
C ILE A 274 4.88 9.38 -2.76
N GLN A 275 4.03 9.86 -1.85
CA GLN A 275 2.57 9.71 -1.94
C GLN A 275 1.97 10.43 -3.16
N ARG A 276 2.56 11.52 -3.65
CA ARG A 276 2.12 12.17 -4.89
C ARG A 276 2.28 11.28 -6.12
N ARG A 277 3.21 10.32 -6.09
CA ARG A 277 3.47 9.37 -7.19
C ARG A 277 2.88 7.99 -6.91
N ARG A 278 2.86 7.57 -5.65
CA ARG A 278 2.32 6.29 -5.15
C ARG A 278 1.44 6.55 -3.93
N HIS A 279 0.19 6.92 -4.16
CA HIS A 279 -0.77 7.34 -3.11
C HIS A 279 -1.04 6.27 -2.05
N VAL A 280 -0.82 4.99 -2.37
CA VAL A 280 -0.94 3.87 -1.42
C VAL A 280 0.21 3.77 -0.41
N ALA A 281 1.29 4.56 -0.56
CA ALA A 281 2.40 4.57 0.38
C ALA A 281 1.91 5.02 1.77
N SER A 282 2.06 4.13 2.75
CA SER A 282 1.73 4.38 4.15
C SER A 282 2.65 3.53 5.04
N PRO A 283 3.84 4.04 5.40
CA PRO A 283 4.67 3.42 6.43
C PRO A 283 3.91 3.23 7.73
N ASN A 284 4.23 2.15 8.44
CA ASN A 284 3.71 1.94 9.78
C ASN A 284 4.15 3.03 10.75
N ILE A 285 3.45 3.16 11.87
CA ILE A 285 3.66 4.23 12.86
C ILE A 285 5.10 4.25 13.40
N GLY A 286 5.70 3.07 13.65
CA GLY A 286 7.06 2.95 14.16
C GLY A 286 8.10 3.38 13.12
N PHE A 287 7.89 3.07 11.85
CA PHE A 287 8.74 3.51 10.76
C PHE A 287 8.66 5.02 10.53
N ARG A 288 7.46 5.61 10.64
CA ARG A 288 7.30 7.09 10.62
C ARG A 288 8.05 7.76 11.77
N GLN A 289 8.04 7.14 12.96
CA GLN A 289 8.82 7.64 14.10
C GLN A 289 10.32 7.52 13.84
N GLN A 290 10.78 6.39 13.30
CA GLN A 290 12.19 6.17 12.96
C GLN A 290 12.68 7.16 11.89
N LEU A 291 11.86 7.53 10.91
CA LEU A 291 12.17 8.58 9.93
C LEU A 291 12.30 9.97 10.58
N ARG A 292 11.42 10.29 11.55
CA ARG A 292 11.51 11.53 12.33
C ARG A 292 12.80 11.60 13.15
N VAL A 293 13.15 10.53 13.85
CA VAL A 293 14.43 10.44 14.58
C VAL A 293 15.62 10.52 13.61
N TYR A 294 15.49 9.97 12.40
CA TYR A 294 16.56 10.03 11.41
C TYR A 294 16.80 11.43 10.86
N GLN A 295 15.75 12.21 10.58
CA GLN A 295 15.93 13.61 10.15
C GLN A 295 16.57 14.46 11.26
N GLU A 296 16.21 14.24 12.54
CA GLU A 296 16.80 14.96 13.68
C GLU A 296 18.29 14.66 13.79
N LYS A 297 18.69 13.39 13.63
CA LYS A 297 20.11 12.98 13.59
C LYS A 297 20.89 13.63 12.44
N LEU A 298 20.21 14.04 11.37
CA LEU A 298 20.80 14.74 10.23
C LEU A 298 20.75 16.28 10.38
N GLY A 299 20.14 16.80 11.45
CA GLY A 299 19.99 18.23 11.70
C GLY A 299 18.94 18.92 10.82
N ILE A 300 17.86 18.21 10.47
CA ILE A 300 16.75 18.70 9.63
C ILE A 300 15.49 18.88 10.46
#